data_AF-A0A563UCQ2-F1
#
_entry.id   AF-A0A563UCQ2-F1
#
_cell.length_a   1.000
_cell.length_b   1.000
_cell.length_c   1.000
_cell.angle_alpha   90.00
_cell.angle_beta   90.00
_cell.angle_gamma   90.00
#
_symmetry.space_group_name_H-M   'P 1'
#
loop_
_entity.id
_entity.type
_entity.pdbx_description
1 polymer ?
#
loop_
_entity_poly.entity_id
_entity_poly.type
_entity_poly.pdbx_seq_one_letter_code
_entity_poly.pdbx_strand_id
1 'polypeptide(L)'
;MSNAVKLTECPRDAMQGLHNYIPAEVKAHYINLLLQVGFDTIDFGSFVSPKAIPQMRDTAEVLAQLDITPGNRTKLLAIVANYRGAEQAAQFDEISYLGFPFSISETFQLRNTNASITEALDTVKQIAGLCALKNKTPLVYLSMGFGNPYSDDWSTEAVLNWTGKLVQEGITQIALSDTIGIATPEQISILYPALQNAFPQIELGLHLHSTTETWQEKIAAAYDAGCRKFDTSLKGYGGCPMAKDDLTGNIATENVVAYLLHNNIQLDLDLDKLGEAMEYANGILA
;
A
#
# COMPACT_ATOMS: atom_id res chain seq x y z
N MET A 1 14.29 4.87 19.03
CA MET A 1 13.28 4.67 17.97
C MET A 1 12.22 3.75 18.55
N SER A 2 10.94 4.02 18.33
CA SER A 2 9.89 3.14 18.85
C SER A 2 9.96 1.82 18.09
N ASN A 3 9.95 0.68 18.79
CA ASN A 3 9.87 -0.65 18.18
C ASN A 3 8.44 -0.99 17.70
N ALA A 4 7.50 -0.03 17.79
CA ALA A 4 6.12 -0.25 17.39
C ALA A 4 6.04 -0.48 15.89
N VAL A 5 5.36 -1.56 15.49
CA VAL A 5 5.08 -1.88 14.10
C VAL A 5 3.80 -1.16 13.68
N LYS A 6 3.86 -0.48 12.53
CA LYS A 6 2.72 0.12 11.85
C LYS A 6 2.23 -0.81 10.76
N LEU A 7 0.92 -1.03 10.73
CA LEU A 7 0.26 -1.78 9.67
C LEU A 7 -0.64 -0.85 8.87
N THR A 8 -0.52 -0.93 7.55
CA THR A 8 -1.49 -0.40 6.59
C THR A 8 -2.38 -1.56 6.15
N GLU A 9 -3.66 -1.49 6.44
CA GLU A 9 -4.64 -2.46 5.93
C GLU A 9 -5.17 -1.98 4.56
N CYS A 10 -5.20 -2.87 3.58
CA CYS A 10 -5.41 -2.54 2.16
C CYS A 10 -6.72 -3.10 1.55
N PRO A 11 -7.91 -2.76 2.07
CA PRO A 11 -9.17 -3.26 1.55
C PRO A 11 -9.43 -2.79 0.11
N ARG A 12 -8.96 -1.60 -0.27
CA ARG A 12 -9.00 -1.13 -1.67
C ARG A 12 -8.29 -2.11 -2.60
N ASP A 13 -7.07 -2.49 -2.26
CA ASP A 13 -6.24 -3.36 -3.09
C ASP A 13 -6.83 -4.76 -3.22
N ALA A 14 -7.44 -5.29 -2.15
CA ALA A 14 -8.20 -6.52 -2.16
C ALA A 14 -9.42 -6.47 -3.08
N MET A 15 -10.20 -5.40 -3.00
CA MET A 15 -11.47 -5.30 -3.72
C MET A 15 -11.30 -4.96 -5.20
N GLN A 16 -10.28 -4.18 -5.58
CA GLN A 16 -10.21 -3.54 -6.91
C GLN A 16 -10.24 -4.52 -8.09
N GLY A 17 -9.73 -5.75 -7.89
CA GLY A 17 -9.64 -6.79 -8.92
C GLY A 17 -10.88 -7.68 -9.00
N LEU A 18 -11.85 -7.53 -8.09
CA LEU A 18 -13.06 -8.34 -8.07
C LEU A 18 -13.98 -8.01 -9.25
N HIS A 19 -14.51 -9.05 -9.88
CA HIS A 19 -15.43 -8.90 -11.01
C HIS A 19 -16.80 -8.37 -10.59
N ASN A 20 -17.31 -8.86 -9.47
CA ASN A 20 -18.61 -8.46 -8.94
C ASN A 20 -18.48 -7.13 -8.20
N TYR A 21 -19.29 -6.16 -8.60
CA TYR A 21 -19.32 -4.87 -7.94
C TYR A 21 -19.83 -5.00 -6.50
N ILE A 22 -19.03 -4.53 -5.54
CA ILE A 22 -19.45 -4.44 -4.14
C ILE A 22 -20.13 -3.07 -3.93
N PRO A 23 -21.37 -3.03 -3.43
CA PRO A 23 -22.07 -1.77 -3.14
C PRO A 23 -21.32 -0.88 -2.13
N ALA A 24 -21.51 0.44 -2.24
CA ALA A 24 -20.80 1.43 -1.42
C ALA A 24 -21.05 1.23 0.09
N GLU A 25 -22.28 0.92 0.48
CA GLU A 25 -22.68 0.65 1.86
C GLU A 25 -22.00 -0.59 2.45
N VAL A 26 -21.75 -1.62 1.63
CA VAL A 26 -21.04 -2.84 2.04
C VAL A 26 -19.56 -2.54 2.25
N LYS A 27 -18.94 -1.75 1.34
CA LYS A 27 -17.55 -1.30 1.50
C LYS A 27 -17.39 -0.41 2.73
N ALA A 28 -18.29 0.55 2.92
CA ALA A 28 -18.25 1.48 4.05
C ALA A 28 -18.41 0.73 5.38
N HIS A 29 -19.33 -0.24 5.46
CA HIS A 29 -19.47 -1.08 6.64
C HIS A 29 -18.18 -1.84 6.96
N TYR A 30 -17.56 -2.46 5.94
CA TYR A 30 -16.29 -3.15 6.11
C TYR A 30 -15.18 -2.22 6.62
N ILE A 31 -15.00 -1.05 6.00
CA ILE A 31 -13.98 -0.09 6.41
C ILE A 31 -14.26 0.46 7.82
N ASN A 32 -15.52 0.63 8.22
CA ASN A 32 -15.88 1.02 9.58
C ASN A 32 -15.55 -0.05 10.63
N LEU A 33 -15.58 -1.33 10.28
CA LEU A 33 -15.03 -2.39 11.15
C LEU A 33 -13.51 -2.26 11.27
N LEU A 34 -12.81 -2.07 10.15
CA LEU A 34 -11.36 -1.89 10.12
C LEU A 34 -10.89 -0.67 10.91
N LEU A 35 -11.65 0.44 10.86
CA LEU A 35 -11.38 1.66 11.62
C LEU A 35 -11.39 1.45 13.15
N GLN A 36 -12.05 0.38 13.64
CA GLN A 36 -12.08 0.03 15.07
C GLN A 36 -10.90 -0.85 15.50
N VAL A 37 -10.14 -1.42 14.56
CA VAL A 37 -9.02 -2.33 14.86
C VAL A 37 -7.80 -1.57 15.38
N GLY A 38 -7.57 -0.34 14.91
CA GLY A 38 -6.45 0.49 15.34
C GLY A 38 -5.21 0.43 14.45
N PHE A 39 -5.36 0.05 13.17
CA PHE A 39 -4.32 0.18 12.14
C PHE A 39 -3.73 1.60 12.09
N ASP A 40 -2.48 1.77 11.65
CA ASP A 40 -1.92 3.12 11.46
C ASP A 40 -2.58 3.80 10.26
N THR A 41 -2.80 3.03 9.19
CA THR A 41 -3.38 3.52 7.94
C THR A 41 -4.35 2.49 7.36
N ILE A 42 -5.42 2.96 6.70
CA ILE A 42 -6.28 2.14 5.84
C ILE A 42 -6.24 2.72 4.43
N ASP A 43 -5.82 1.90 3.46
CA ASP A 43 -6.00 2.16 2.03
C ASP A 43 -7.46 1.87 1.66
N PHE A 44 -8.30 2.88 1.85
CA PHE A 44 -9.75 2.72 1.87
C PHE A 44 -10.37 2.79 0.47
N GLY A 45 -9.70 3.43 -0.50
CA GLY A 45 -10.28 3.68 -1.80
C GLY A 45 -9.35 4.37 -2.79
N SER A 46 -9.88 4.69 -3.96
CA SER A 46 -9.07 5.25 -5.04
C SER A 46 -9.86 6.21 -5.93
N PHE A 47 -9.25 7.32 -6.31
CA PHE A 47 -9.81 8.31 -7.24
C PHE A 47 -9.21 8.10 -8.65
N VAL A 48 -9.35 6.87 -9.14
CA VAL A 48 -8.95 6.46 -10.49
C VAL A 48 -10.15 6.48 -11.43
N SER A 49 -9.90 6.27 -12.73
CA SER A 49 -10.95 6.18 -13.73
C SER A 49 -11.93 5.04 -13.39
N PRO A 50 -13.24 5.33 -13.20
CA PRO A 50 -14.27 4.29 -13.02
C PRO A 50 -14.38 3.33 -14.20
N LYS A 51 -13.89 3.73 -15.38
CA LYS A 51 -13.82 2.84 -16.55
C LYS A 51 -12.68 1.83 -16.41
N ALA A 52 -11.55 2.24 -15.84
CA ALA A 52 -10.39 1.36 -15.67
C ALA A 52 -10.58 0.43 -14.48
N ILE A 53 -11.06 0.97 -13.34
CA ILE A 53 -11.30 0.23 -12.10
C ILE A 53 -12.75 0.50 -11.65
N PRO A 54 -13.74 -0.23 -12.20
CA PRO A 54 -15.15 -0.04 -11.86
C PRO A 54 -15.47 -0.18 -10.38
N GLN A 55 -14.70 -1.01 -9.67
CA GLN A 55 -14.86 -1.21 -8.24
C GLN A 55 -14.67 0.08 -7.43
N MET A 56 -13.89 1.04 -7.92
CA MET A 56 -13.53 2.28 -7.20
C MET A 56 -14.38 3.49 -7.61
N ARG A 57 -15.46 3.27 -8.36
CA ARG A 57 -16.32 4.35 -8.88
C ARG A 57 -17.04 5.15 -7.79
N ASP A 58 -17.20 4.57 -6.61
CA ASP A 58 -18.00 5.06 -5.48
C ASP A 58 -17.13 5.49 -4.29
N THR A 59 -15.82 5.68 -4.46
CA THR A 59 -14.89 6.03 -3.37
C THR A 59 -15.37 7.24 -2.54
N ALA A 60 -15.92 8.28 -3.16
CA ALA A 60 -16.45 9.45 -2.43
C ALA A 60 -17.74 9.13 -1.64
N GLU A 61 -18.59 8.24 -2.16
CA GLU A 61 -19.81 7.79 -1.48
C GLU A 61 -19.48 6.88 -0.29
N VAL A 62 -18.46 6.03 -0.44
CA VAL A 62 -17.91 5.23 0.67
C VAL A 62 -17.36 6.15 1.75
N LEU A 63 -16.53 7.14 1.39
CA LEU A 63 -15.93 8.08 2.34
C LEU A 63 -16.99 8.81 3.16
N ALA A 64 -18.09 9.24 2.54
CA ALA A 64 -19.19 9.94 3.21
C ALA A 64 -19.94 9.08 4.25
N GLN A 65 -19.77 7.76 4.22
CA GLN A 65 -20.38 6.80 5.14
C GLN A 65 -19.40 6.29 6.21
N LEU A 66 -18.14 6.75 6.20
CA LEU A 66 -17.16 6.32 7.20
C LEU A 66 -17.38 7.05 8.53
N ASP A 67 -17.29 6.30 9.62
CA ASP A 67 -17.33 6.84 10.98
C ASP A 67 -15.94 7.30 11.41
N ILE A 68 -15.62 8.53 11.04
CA ILE A 68 -14.35 9.17 11.36
C ILE A 68 -14.54 9.99 12.63
N THR A 69 -14.76 9.27 13.73
CA THR A 69 -14.95 9.86 15.05
C THR A 69 -13.67 10.59 15.50
N PRO A 70 -13.78 11.82 16.07
CA PRO A 70 -12.64 12.49 16.69
C PRO A 70 -11.96 11.61 17.75
N GLY A 71 -10.68 11.30 17.52
CA GLY A 71 -9.90 10.40 18.39
C GLY A 71 -9.51 9.07 17.73
N ASN A 72 -10.09 8.72 16.57
CA ASN A 72 -9.55 7.65 15.75
C ASN A 72 -8.18 8.07 15.20
N ARG A 73 -7.14 7.30 15.53
CA ARG A 73 -5.76 7.56 15.08
C ARG A 73 -5.47 7.05 13.67
N THR A 74 -6.37 6.23 13.12
CA THR A 74 -6.20 5.57 11.83
C THR A 74 -6.29 6.59 10.72
N LYS A 75 -5.28 6.64 9.86
CA LYS A 75 -5.22 7.56 8.72
C LYS A 75 -5.85 6.93 7.50
N LEU A 76 -6.56 7.74 6.73
CA LEU A 76 -7.10 7.30 5.44
C LEU A 76 -6.11 7.58 4.31
N LEU A 77 -5.86 6.56 3.49
CA LEU A 77 -5.05 6.62 2.28
C LEU A 77 -5.95 6.39 1.07
N ALA A 78 -5.85 7.27 0.07
CA ALA A 78 -6.48 7.08 -1.23
C ALA A 78 -5.44 6.98 -2.35
N ILE A 79 -5.56 5.96 -3.20
CA ILE A 79 -4.71 5.83 -4.39
C ILE A 79 -5.16 6.78 -5.50
N VAL A 80 -4.21 7.48 -6.10
CA VAL A 80 -4.38 8.40 -7.22
C VAL A 80 -3.40 8.03 -8.32
N ALA A 81 -3.89 7.80 -9.55
CA ALA A 81 -3.04 7.40 -10.68
C ALA A 81 -2.64 8.58 -11.61
N ASN A 82 -3.13 9.78 -11.33
CA ASN A 82 -2.82 11.01 -12.05
C ASN A 82 -3.18 12.24 -11.22
N TYR A 83 -2.75 13.42 -11.68
CA TYR A 83 -2.99 14.69 -10.99
C TYR A 83 -4.48 15.01 -10.81
N ARG A 84 -5.33 14.71 -11.80
CA ARG A 84 -6.78 14.96 -11.68
C ARG A 84 -7.42 14.14 -10.55
N GLY A 85 -7.02 12.87 -10.40
CA GLY A 85 -7.45 12.03 -9.27
C GLY A 85 -6.96 12.58 -7.94
N ALA A 86 -5.74 13.10 -7.91
CA ALA A 86 -5.19 13.78 -6.73
C ALA A 86 -5.98 15.05 -6.37
N GLU A 87 -6.34 15.88 -7.35
CA GLU A 87 -7.18 17.06 -7.12
C GLU A 87 -8.55 16.70 -6.55
N GLN A 88 -9.16 15.61 -7.02
CA GLN A 88 -10.44 15.12 -6.48
C GLN A 88 -10.28 14.64 -5.03
N ALA A 89 -9.30 13.79 -4.77
CA ALA A 89 -9.03 13.27 -3.42
C ALA A 89 -8.70 14.40 -2.43
N ALA A 90 -7.94 15.41 -2.85
CA ALA A 90 -7.52 16.50 -1.99
C ALA A 90 -8.66 17.48 -1.61
N GLN A 91 -9.88 17.28 -2.09
CA GLN A 91 -11.07 18.02 -1.66
C GLN A 91 -11.63 17.52 -0.32
N PHE A 92 -11.26 16.31 0.10
CA PHE A 92 -11.77 15.68 1.31
C PHE A 92 -10.77 15.84 2.45
N ASP A 93 -11.18 16.48 3.53
CA ASP A 93 -10.31 16.78 4.68
C ASP A 93 -9.90 15.50 5.44
N GLU A 94 -10.75 14.48 5.38
CA GLU A 94 -10.62 13.18 6.01
C GLU A 94 -9.43 12.35 5.49
N ILE A 95 -9.06 12.55 4.22
CA ILE A 95 -7.97 11.79 3.58
C ILE A 95 -6.64 12.32 4.11
N SER A 96 -5.77 11.47 4.64
CA SER A 96 -4.43 11.86 5.12
C SER A 96 -3.37 11.73 4.03
N TYR A 97 -3.40 10.60 3.31
CA TYR A 97 -2.39 10.25 2.32
C TYR A 97 -2.96 10.18 0.90
N LEU A 98 -2.20 10.73 -0.05
CA LEU A 98 -2.41 10.50 -1.48
C LEU A 98 -1.33 9.55 -1.97
N GLY A 99 -1.73 8.31 -2.26
CA GLY A 99 -0.83 7.26 -2.73
C GLY A 99 -0.67 7.26 -4.24
N PHE A 100 0.56 7.32 -4.75
CA PHE A 100 0.84 7.24 -6.18
C PHE A 100 1.68 5.98 -6.50
N PRO A 101 1.23 5.12 -7.43
CA PRO A 101 2.01 3.97 -7.89
C PRO A 101 3.08 4.42 -8.90
N PHE A 102 4.34 4.43 -8.46
CA PHE A 102 5.51 4.76 -9.27
C PHE A 102 6.37 3.51 -9.48
N SER A 103 6.66 3.16 -10.71
CA SER A 103 7.44 1.99 -11.09
C SER A 103 8.81 2.37 -11.59
N ILE A 104 9.82 1.57 -11.21
CA ILE A 104 11.17 1.70 -11.76
C ILE A 104 11.39 0.89 -13.05
N SER A 105 10.36 0.19 -13.52
CA SER A 105 10.31 -0.48 -14.83
C SER A 105 9.50 0.38 -15.81
N GLU A 106 10.11 0.72 -16.94
CA GLU A 106 9.53 1.60 -17.98
C GLU A 106 8.33 0.93 -18.63
N THR A 107 8.45 -0.37 -18.91
CA THR A 107 7.38 -1.17 -19.48
C THR A 107 6.17 -1.23 -18.54
N PHE A 108 6.39 -1.46 -17.23
CA PHE A 108 5.30 -1.51 -16.27
C PHE A 108 4.67 -0.13 -16.04
N GLN A 109 5.47 0.94 -15.95
CA GLN A 109 4.96 2.30 -15.76
C GLN A 109 4.02 2.68 -16.91
N LEU A 110 4.45 2.46 -18.16
CA LEU A 110 3.66 2.76 -19.34
C LEU A 110 2.36 1.95 -19.36
N ARG A 111 2.41 0.66 -19.02
CA ARG A 111 1.21 -0.19 -18.99
C ARG A 111 0.23 0.20 -17.87
N ASN A 112 0.75 0.62 -16.71
CA ASN A 112 -0.05 0.89 -15.53
C ASN A 112 -0.69 2.28 -15.55
N THR A 113 0.05 3.31 -15.97
CA THR A 113 -0.42 4.71 -15.92
C THR A 113 -0.47 5.38 -17.29
N ASN A 114 -0.11 4.69 -18.38
CA ASN A 114 -0.01 5.27 -19.73
C ASN A 114 0.91 6.50 -19.78
N ALA A 115 2.02 6.44 -19.02
CA ALA A 115 3.05 7.48 -18.94
C ALA A 115 4.43 6.82 -18.78
N SER A 116 5.48 7.46 -19.26
CA SER A 116 6.87 7.09 -19.00
C SER A 116 7.24 7.28 -17.52
N ILE A 117 8.37 6.73 -17.07
CA ILE A 117 8.85 6.95 -15.69
C ILE A 117 9.14 8.44 -15.45
N THR A 118 9.62 9.15 -16.47
CA THR A 118 9.92 10.59 -16.35
C THR A 118 8.63 11.42 -16.18
N GLU A 119 7.60 11.14 -16.99
CA GLU A 119 6.30 11.81 -16.84
C GLU A 119 5.60 11.43 -15.52
N ALA A 120 5.80 10.21 -15.04
CA ALA A 120 5.32 9.78 -13.73
C ALA A 120 6.02 10.55 -12.60
N LEU A 121 7.32 10.85 -12.72
CA LEU A 121 8.06 11.66 -11.75
C LEU A 121 7.54 13.10 -11.72
N ASP A 122 7.27 13.69 -12.89
CA ASP A 122 6.64 15.02 -12.98
C ASP A 122 5.25 15.04 -12.32
N THR A 123 4.50 13.95 -12.46
CA THR A 123 3.20 13.78 -11.78
C THR A 123 3.37 13.71 -10.26
N VAL A 124 4.36 12.96 -9.76
CA VAL A 124 4.69 12.90 -8.33
C VAL A 124 5.04 14.29 -7.80
N LYS A 125 5.84 15.08 -8.52
CA LYS A 125 6.17 16.46 -8.16
C LYS A 125 4.92 17.33 -8.02
N GLN A 126 3.99 17.24 -8.97
CA GLN A 126 2.73 17.98 -8.92
C GLN A 126 1.87 17.56 -7.72
N ILE A 127 1.76 16.26 -7.45
CA ILE A 127 1.01 15.72 -6.30
C ILE A 127 1.65 16.17 -4.98
N ALA A 128 2.98 16.18 -4.87
CA ALA A 128 3.68 16.66 -3.68
C ALA A 128 3.36 18.15 -3.41
N GLY A 129 3.37 18.98 -4.46
CA GLY A 129 2.96 20.39 -4.37
C GLY A 129 1.50 20.55 -3.92
N LEU A 130 0.58 19.77 -4.48
CA LEU A 130 -0.84 19.77 -4.09
C LEU A 130 -1.00 19.35 -2.62
N CYS A 131 -0.32 18.29 -2.19
CA CYS A 131 -0.34 17.81 -0.82
C CYS A 131 0.09 18.90 0.17
N ALA A 132 1.19 19.62 -0.14
CA ALA A 132 1.64 20.74 0.69
C ALA A 132 0.58 21.86 0.80
N LEU A 133 -0.13 22.17 -0.28
CA LEU A 133 -1.19 23.18 -0.30
C LEU A 133 -2.46 22.74 0.45
N LYS A 134 -2.73 21.43 0.48
CA LYS A 134 -3.98 20.83 1.00
C LYS A 134 -3.80 20.14 2.36
N ASN A 135 -2.63 20.31 2.99
CA ASN A 135 -2.27 19.67 4.26
C ASN A 135 -2.45 18.14 4.20
N LYS A 136 -2.00 17.52 3.11
CA LYS A 136 -1.96 16.07 2.88
C LYS A 136 -0.51 15.61 2.82
N THR A 137 -0.29 14.30 2.90
CA THR A 137 1.04 13.71 2.72
C THR A 137 1.09 12.84 1.47
N PRO A 138 2.02 13.07 0.53
CA PRO A 138 2.20 12.17 -0.59
C PRO A 138 2.89 10.87 -0.11
N LEU A 139 2.36 9.72 -0.53
CA LEU A 139 2.96 8.40 -0.34
C LEU A 139 3.25 7.81 -1.70
N VAL A 140 4.47 7.31 -1.92
CA VAL A 140 4.84 6.68 -3.19
C VAL A 140 5.01 5.18 -3.01
N TYR A 141 4.27 4.41 -3.80
CA TYR A 141 4.44 2.97 -3.93
C TYR A 141 5.46 2.68 -5.02
N LEU A 142 6.67 2.30 -4.62
CA LEU A 142 7.79 2.01 -5.53
C LEU A 142 7.65 0.58 -6.08
N SER A 143 6.88 0.46 -7.15
CA SER A 143 6.59 -0.79 -7.85
C SER A 143 7.81 -1.34 -8.59
N MET A 144 7.80 -2.65 -8.81
CA MET A 144 8.93 -3.42 -9.36
C MET A 144 10.22 -3.25 -8.54
N GLY A 145 10.07 -3.04 -7.22
CA GLY A 145 11.17 -2.80 -6.29
C GLY A 145 12.15 -3.97 -6.18
N PHE A 146 11.70 -5.19 -6.45
CA PHE A 146 12.47 -6.43 -6.29
C PHE A 146 12.78 -7.15 -7.63
N GLY A 147 12.44 -6.52 -8.74
CA GLY A 147 12.61 -7.05 -10.10
C GLY A 147 11.36 -6.85 -10.95
N ASN A 148 11.47 -7.21 -12.23
CA ASN A 148 10.37 -7.08 -13.19
C ASN A 148 10.37 -8.25 -14.19
N PRO A 149 9.22 -8.58 -14.81
CA PRO A 149 9.10 -9.67 -15.79
C PRO A 149 9.36 -9.21 -17.24
N TYR A 150 9.75 -7.95 -17.47
CA TYR A 150 9.79 -7.32 -18.79
C TYR A 150 11.20 -7.25 -19.39
N SER A 151 12.22 -7.78 -18.69
CA SER A 151 13.64 -7.60 -19.05
C SER A 151 14.09 -6.14 -19.03
N ASP A 152 13.32 -5.26 -18.36
CA ASP A 152 13.78 -3.91 -18.08
C ASP A 152 14.94 -3.99 -17.08
N ASP A 153 15.89 -3.06 -17.17
CA ASP A 153 17.02 -3.01 -16.25
C ASP A 153 16.55 -2.87 -14.80
N TRP A 154 17.12 -3.71 -13.92
CA TRP A 154 16.88 -3.66 -12.49
C TRP A 154 18.16 -3.94 -11.72
N SER A 155 18.42 -3.13 -10.71
CA SER A 155 19.50 -3.32 -9.74
C SER A 155 19.18 -2.58 -8.44
N THR A 156 19.84 -2.96 -7.34
CA THR A 156 19.78 -2.21 -6.08
C THR A 156 20.16 -0.74 -6.27
N GLU A 157 21.13 -0.46 -7.14
CA GLU A 157 21.54 0.91 -7.47
C GLU A 157 20.43 1.68 -8.20
N ALA A 158 19.70 1.04 -9.11
CA ALA A 158 18.56 1.65 -9.78
C ALA A 158 17.45 2.01 -8.79
N VAL A 159 17.14 1.11 -7.83
CA VAL A 159 16.15 1.37 -6.77
C VAL A 159 16.60 2.56 -5.90
N LEU A 160 17.88 2.59 -5.47
CA LEU A 160 18.45 3.70 -4.71
C LEU A 160 18.40 5.03 -5.47
N ASN A 161 18.73 5.03 -6.76
CA ASN A 161 18.72 6.21 -7.61
C ASN A 161 17.30 6.78 -7.75
N TRP A 162 16.32 5.94 -8.09
CA TRP A 162 14.92 6.38 -8.19
C TRP A 162 14.35 6.86 -6.84
N THR A 163 14.67 6.17 -5.75
CA THR A 163 14.31 6.62 -4.40
C THR A 163 14.93 7.99 -4.10
N GLY A 164 16.20 8.20 -4.45
CA GLY A 164 16.88 9.48 -4.29
C GLY A 164 16.22 10.62 -5.07
N LYS A 165 15.75 10.37 -6.29
CA LYS A 165 14.99 11.35 -7.07
C LYS A 165 13.66 11.69 -6.40
N LEU A 166 12.91 10.70 -5.92
CA LEU A 166 11.65 10.93 -5.19
C LEU A 166 11.88 11.76 -3.92
N VAL A 167 12.94 11.46 -3.17
CA VAL A 167 13.34 12.22 -1.98
C VAL A 167 13.69 13.68 -2.32
N GLN A 168 14.39 13.92 -3.44
CA GLN A 168 14.69 15.28 -3.92
C GLN A 168 13.44 16.07 -4.25
N GLU A 169 12.36 15.41 -4.67
CA GLU A 169 11.05 16.02 -4.88
C GLU A 169 10.22 16.17 -3.59
N GLY A 170 10.83 15.91 -2.42
CA GLY A 170 10.22 16.11 -1.11
C GLY A 170 9.37 14.94 -0.61
N ILE A 171 9.44 13.77 -1.25
CA ILE A 171 8.73 12.58 -0.80
C ILE A 171 9.40 12.01 0.46
N THR A 172 8.61 11.87 1.52
CA THR A 172 9.07 11.37 2.83
C THR A 172 8.42 10.04 3.23
N GLN A 173 7.44 9.58 2.45
CA GLN A 173 6.71 8.33 2.68
C GLN A 173 6.86 7.47 1.43
N ILE A 174 7.51 6.32 1.57
CA ILE A 174 7.73 5.39 0.46
C ILE A 174 7.41 3.97 0.93
N ALA A 175 6.62 3.24 0.14
CA ALA A 175 6.41 1.81 0.30
C ALA A 175 7.13 1.09 -0.84
N LEU A 176 8.17 0.31 -0.52
CA LEU A 176 8.86 -0.52 -1.51
C LEU A 176 8.01 -1.76 -1.81
N SER A 177 7.67 -1.98 -3.08
CA SER A 177 6.64 -2.97 -3.45
C SER A 177 7.20 -4.17 -4.22
N ASP A 178 6.88 -5.37 -3.74
CA ASP A 178 7.06 -6.64 -4.45
C ASP A 178 5.85 -6.94 -5.33
N THR A 179 5.71 -6.18 -6.42
CA THR A 179 4.50 -6.15 -7.26
C THR A 179 4.09 -7.50 -7.84
N ILE A 180 5.03 -8.44 -8.01
CA ILE A 180 4.78 -9.75 -8.62
C ILE A 180 5.17 -10.92 -7.72
N GLY A 181 5.46 -10.66 -6.44
CA GLY A 181 5.73 -11.69 -5.44
C GLY A 181 7.08 -12.40 -5.54
N ILE A 182 8.06 -11.85 -6.27
CA ILE A 182 9.36 -12.52 -6.53
C ILE A 182 10.45 -12.17 -5.51
N ALA A 183 10.20 -11.24 -4.60
CA ALA A 183 11.22 -10.83 -3.62
C ALA A 183 11.68 -12.03 -2.78
N THR A 184 12.98 -12.24 -2.70
CA THR A 184 13.56 -13.26 -1.79
C THR A 184 13.94 -12.64 -0.44
N PRO A 185 14.00 -13.44 0.64
CA PRO A 185 14.53 -13.00 1.93
C PRO A 185 15.91 -12.32 1.84
N GLU A 186 16.79 -12.82 0.97
CA GLU A 186 18.11 -12.26 0.72
C GLU A 186 18.04 -10.87 0.08
N GLN A 187 17.21 -10.70 -0.96
CA GLN A 187 16.99 -9.39 -1.59
C GLN A 187 16.44 -8.37 -0.58
N ILE A 188 15.46 -8.76 0.24
CA ILE A 188 14.88 -7.89 1.29
C ILE A 188 15.96 -7.47 2.30
N SER A 189 16.75 -8.44 2.78
CA SER A 189 17.81 -8.22 3.78
C SER A 189 18.93 -7.31 3.30
N ILE A 190 19.14 -7.20 1.99
CA ILE A 190 20.15 -6.32 1.38
C ILE A 190 19.55 -4.95 1.06
N LEU A 191 18.40 -4.92 0.38
CA LEU A 191 17.84 -3.71 -0.22
C LEU A 191 17.21 -2.79 0.82
N TYR A 192 16.47 -3.34 1.79
CA TYR A 192 15.78 -2.52 2.79
C TYR A 192 16.77 -1.71 3.66
N PRO A 193 17.82 -2.30 4.27
CA PRO A 193 18.78 -1.53 5.04
C PRO A 193 19.57 -0.54 4.18
N ALA A 194 19.87 -0.87 2.91
CA ALA A 194 20.55 0.04 2.01
C ALA A 194 19.73 1.33 1.76
N LEU A 195 18.43 1.19 1.50
CA LEU A 195 17.52 2.34 1.35
C LEU A 195 17.38 3.13 2.65
N GLN A 196 17.17 2.44 3.78
CA GLN A 196 17.01 3.09 5.07
C GLN A 196 18.26 3.87 5.50
N ASN A 197 19.46 3.34 5.22
CA ASN A 197 20.73 4.00 5.53
C ASN A 197 21.01 5.17 4.58
N ALA A 198 20.66 5.05 3.31
CA ALA A 198 20.84 6.12 2.32
C ALA A 198 19.87 7.29 2.54
N PHE A 199 18.66 7.01 3.03
CA PHE A 199 17.59 7.99 3.20
C PHE A 199 16.97 7.93 4.60
N PRO A 200 17.72 8.18 5.69
CA PRO A 200 17.22 8.05 7.06
C PRO A 200 16.06 9.00 7.42
N GLN A 201 15.81 10.02 6.58
CA GLN A 201 14.73 10.99 6.73
C GLN A 201 13.36 10.50 6.23
N ILE A 202 13.31 9.42 5.44
CA ILE A 202 12.04 8.87 4.96
C ILE A 202 11.51 7.82 5.93
N GLU A 203 10.19 7.68 5.97
CA GLU A 203 9.53 6.52 6.53
C GLU A 203 9.35 5.47 5.41
N LEU A 204 10.17 4.42 5.46
CA LEU A 204 10.18 3.34 4.49
C LEU A 204 9.32 2.16 4.98
N GLY A 205 8.27 1.84 4.23
CA GLY A 205 7.46 0.64 4.41
C GLY A 205 7.72 -0.42 3.34
N LEU A 206 7.16 -1.61 3.55
CA LEU A 206 7.17 -2.71 2.61
C LEU A 206 5.75 -3.15 2.25
N HIS A 207 5.50 -3.28 0.95
CA HIS A 207 4.28 -3.88 0.40
C HIS A 207 4.70 -5.17 -0.33
N LEU A 208 4.57 -6.30 0.34
CA LEU A 208 5.07 -7.58 -0.16
C LEU A 208 3.91 -8.46 -0.62
N HIS A 209 4.14 -9.19 -1.71
CA HIS A 209 3.25 -10.26 -2.15
C HIS A 209 3.88 -11.61 -1.83
N SER A 210 3.06 -12.61 -1.55
CA SER A 210 3.51 -13.96 -1.23
C SER A 210 2.44 -14.99 -1.52
N THR A 211 2.85 -16.25 -1.65
CA THR A 211 1.96 -17.39 -1.53
C THR A 211 1.70 -17.73 -0.06
N THR A 212 0.75 -18.61 0.21
CA THR A 212 0.45 -19.13 1.57
C THR A 212 1.61 -19.89 2.21
N GLU A 213 2.62 -20.30 1.44
CA GLU A 213 3.78 -21.05 1.91
C GLU A 213 5.02 -20.18 2.16
N THR A 214 5.11 -19.00 1.54
CA THR A 214 6.34 -18.18 1.50
C THR A 214 6.26 -16.87 2.29
N TRP A 215 5.11 -16.57 2.91
CA TRP A 215 4.93 -15.32 3.64
C TRP A 215 5.86 -15.18 4.85
N GLN A 216 6.11 -16.27 5.59
CA GLN A 216 6.79 -16.20 6.89
C GLN A 216 8.25 -15.76 6.78
N GLU A 217 8.97 -16.32 5.80
CA GLU A 217 10.36 -15.96 5.53
C GLU A 217 10.52 -14.52 5.05
N LYS A 218 9.57 -14.00 4.26
CA LYS A 218 9.56 -12.60 3.80
C LYS A 218 9.33 -11.63 4.96
N ILE A 219 8.36 -11.91 5.82
CA ILE A 219 8.10 -11.07 7.01
C ILE A 219 9.31 -11.09 7.95
N ALA A 220 9.89 -12.27 8.20
CA ALA A 220 11.06 -12.39 9.06
C ALA A 220 12.24 -11.56 8.53
N ALA A 221 12.59 -11.74 7.25
CA ALA A 221 13.66 -10.97 6.62
C ALA A 221 13.42 -9.45 6.67
N ALA A 222 12.18 -9.02 6.41
CA ALA A 222 11.82 -7.61 6.49
C ALA A 222 11.95 -7.05 7.91
N TYR A 223 11.42 -7.77 8.91
CA TYR A 223 11.49 -7.34 10.30
C TYR A 223 12.94 -7.29 10.82
N ASP A 224 13.74 -8.30 10.51
CA ASP A 224 15.16 -8.40 10.89
C ASP A 224 16.01 -7.33 10.18
N ALA A 225 15.65 -6.96 8.95
CA ALA A 225 16.24 -5.83 8.22
C ALA A 225 15.89 -4.47 8.81
N GLY A 226 15.02 -4.41 9.83
CA GLY A 226 14.62 -3.19 10.52
C GLY A 226 13.29 -2.60 10.06
N CYS A 227 12.54 -3.29 9.19
CA CYS A 227 11.24 -2.80 8.76
C CYS A 227 10.23 -2.79 9.90
N ARG A 228 9.53 -1.66 10.07
CA ARG A 228 8.47 -1.47 11.06
C ARG A 228 7.18 -0.93 10.45
N LYS A 229 7.06 -0.89 9.13
CA LYS A 229 5.84 -0.46 8.42
C LYS A 229 5.52 -1.45 7.30
N PHE A 230 4.40 -2.15 7.44
CA PHE A 230 3.98 -3.18 6.50
C PHE A 230 2.62 -2.84 5.94
N ASP A 231 2.47 -3.04 4.63
CA ASP A 231 1.17 -3.02 3.98
C ASP A 231 0.69 -4.45 3.81
N THR A 232 -0.54 -4.69 4.25
CA THR A 232 -1.17 -6.02 4.32
C THR A 232 -2.62 -5.94 3.88
N SER A 233 -3.22 -7.08 3.58
CA SER A 233 -4.66 -7.18 3.36
C SER A 233 -5.22 -8.39 4.09
N LEU A 234 -6.38 -8.28 4.72
CA LEU A 234 -7.03 -9.43 5.34
C LEU A 234 -7.18 -10.58 4.32
N LYS A 235 -6.86 -11.80 4.77
CA LYS A 235 -6.83 -13.04 3.98
C LYS A 235 -5.86 -13.06 2.79
N GLY A 236 -5.05 -12.01 2.62
CA GLY A 236 -4.10 -11.90 1.51
C GLY A 236 -4.74 -11.64 0.15
N TYR A 237 -6.02 -11.22 0.11
CA TYR A 237 -6.70 -10.87 -1.14
C TYR A 237 -6.03 -9.70 -1.86
N GLY A 238 -6.24 -9.65 -3.17
CA GLY A 238 -5.65 -8.64 -4.05
C GLY A 238 -4.27 -9.05 -4.54
N GLY A 239 -3.54 -8.06 -5.06
CA GLY A 239 -2.26 -8.29 -5.73
C GLY A 239 -2.33 -7.96 -7.23
N CYS A 240 -1.22 -8.22 -7.93
CA CYS A 240 -1.12 -7.84 -9.34
C CYS A 240 -1.76 -8.89 -10.25
N PRO A 241 -2.68 -8.51 -11.17
CA PRO A 241 -3.20 -9.43 -12.20
C PRO A 241 -2.13 -10.03 -13.12
N MET A 242 -0.92 -9.46 -13.10
CA MET A 242 0.23 -9.91 -13.88
C MET A 242 1.10 -10.93 -13.12
N ALA A 243 0.77 -11.25 -11.87
CA ALA A 243 1.38 -12.37 -11.18
C ALA A 243 1.12 -13.65 -12.01
N LYS A 244 2.17 -14.43 -12.25
CA LYS A 244 2.05 -15.67 -13.04
C LYS A 244 1.37 -16.81 -12.26
N ASP A 245 1.24 -16.64 -10.95
CA ASP A 245 0.72 -17.62 -10.02
C ASP A 245 -0.54 -17.04 -9.36
N ASP A 246 -1.68 -17.69 -9.60
CA ASP A 246 -2.98 -17.32 -9.04
C ASP A 246 -3.00 -17.40 -7.50
N LEU A 247 -2.00 -18.06 -6.88
CA LEU A 247 -1.84 -18.15 -5.43
C LEU A 247 -1.04 -16.99 -4.82
N THR A 248 -0.46 -16.12 -5.64
CA THR A 248 0.31 -14.97 -5.18
C THR A 248 -0.60 -13.76 -5.02
N GLY A 249 -0.72 -13.28 -3.78
CA GLY A 249 -1.47 -12.08 -3.45
C GLY A 249 -0.76 -11.24 -2.40
N ASN A 250 -1.49 -10.33 -1.76
CA ASN A 250 -0.97 -9.56 -0.65
C ASN A 250 -0.55 -10.47 0.51
N ILE A 251 0.44 -10.04 1.31
CA ILE A 251 0.65 -10.68 2.62
C ILE A 251 -0.61 -10.49 3.47
N ALA A 252 -1.12 -11.59 4.00
CA ALA A 252 -2.30 -11.59 4.85
C ALA A 252 -2.02 -10.86 6.17
N THR A 253 -2.91 -9.97 6.58
CA THR A 253 -2.76 -9.20 7.82
C THR A 253 -2.65 -10.11 9.04
N GLU A 254 -3.43 -11.20 9.08
CA GLU A 254 -3.36 -12.21 10.14
C GLU A 254 -2.00 -12.90 10.22
N ASN A 255 -1.27 -13.02 9.10
CA ASN A 255 0.06 -13.64 9.07
C ASN A 255 1.10 -12.73 9.73
N VAL A 256 1.05 -11.41 9.47
CA VAL A 256 1.92 -10.45 10.16
C VAL A 256 1.57 -10.39 11.64
N VAL A 257 0.29 -10.32 11.99
CA VAL A 257 -0.17 -10.34 13.40
C VAL A 257 0.32 -11.60 14.12
N ALA A 258 0.16 -12.78 13.52
CA ALA A 258 0.63 -14.04 14.08
C ALA A 258 2.16 -14.07 14.26
N TYR A 259 2.92 -13.60 13.26
CA TYR A 259 4.38 -13.50 13.36
C TYR A 259 4.80 -12.58 14.52
N LEU A 260 4.18 -11.41 14.65
CA LEU A 260 4.52 -10.44 15.70
C LEU A 260 4.20 -10.99 17.10
N LEU A 261 3.03 -11.60 17.28
CA LEU A 261 2.64 -12.25 18.53
C LEU A 261 3.58 -13.40 18.90
N HIS A 262 3.93 -14.27 17.94
CA HIS A 262 4.85 -15.38 18.17
C HIS A 262 6.23 -14.90 18.64
N ASN A 263 6.67 -13.74 18.16
CA ASN A 263 7.94 -13.12 18.54
C ASN A 263 7.83 -12.18 19.76
N ASN A 264 6.70 -12.20 20.48
CA ASN A 264 6.44 -11.36 21.67
C ASN A 264 6.56 -9.85 21.38
N ILE A 265 6.24 -9.43 20.16
CA ILE A 265 6.21 -8.02 19.76
C ILE A 265 4.84 -7.46 20.10
N GLN A 266 4.82 -6.35 20.84
CA GLN A 266 3.59 -5.72 21.26
C GLN A 266 2.81 -5.20 20.04
N LEU A 267 1.53 -5.60 19.97
CA LEU A 267 0.57 -5.05 19.04
C LEU A 267 -0.29 -4.01 19.74
N ASP A 268 -0.64 -2.98 18.99
CA ASP A 268 -1.59 -1.97 19.39
C ASP A 268 -2.82 -2.10 18.48
N LEU A 269 -3.40 -3.31 18.45
CA LEU A 269 -4.57 -3.65 17.65
C LEU A 269 -5.62 -4.29 18.55
N ASP A 270 -6.88 -3.95 18.32
CA ASP A 270 -8.03 -4.65 18.90
C ASP A 270 -8.25 -5.96 18.12
N LEU A 271 -7.80 -7.07 18.71
CA LEU A 271 -7.86 -8.39 18.07
C LEU A 271 -9.29 -8.94 17.97
N ASP A 272 -10.20 -8.51 18.83
CA ASP A 272 -11.61 -8.89 18.74
C ASP A 272 -12.25 -8.20 17.53
N LYS A 273 -11.99 -6.89 17.35
CA LYS A 273 -12.41 -6.15 16.15
C LYS A 273 -11.75 -6.65 14.88
N LEU A 274 -10.50 -7.08 14.94
CA LEU A 274 -9.84 -7.74 13.82
C LEU A 274 -10.57 -9.04 13.43
N GLY A 275 -11.01 -9.83 14.43
CA GLY A 275 -11.82 -11.02 14.24
C GLY A 275 -13.15 -10.73 13.52
N GLU A 276 -13.90 -9.72 13.99
CA GLU A 276 -15.16 -9.27 13.37
C GLU A 276 -14.93 -8.84 11.91
N ALA A 277 -13.88 -8.05 11.65
CA ALA A 277 -13.55 -7.60 10.30
C ALA A 277 -13.15 -8.76 9.37
N MET A 278 -12.39 -9.74 9.86
CA MET A 278 -12.04 -10.95 9.10
C MET A 278 -13.27 -11.81 8.76
N GLU A 279 -14.23 -11.92 9.67
CA GLU A 279 -15.47 -12.65 9.41
C GLU A 279 -16.29 -11.95 8.32
N TYR A 280 -16.41 -10.63 8.39
CA TYR A 280 -17.09 -9.83 7.36
C TYR A 280 -16.39 -9.92 6.00
N ALA A 281 -15.05 -9.91 5.99
CA ALA A 281 -14.24 -10.04 4.78
C ALA A 281 -14.57 -11.32 3.99
N ASN A 282 -14.84 -12.44 4.66
CA ASN A 282 -15.23 -13.70 4.01
C ASN A 282 -16.51 -13.57 3.17
N GLY A 283 -17.44 -12.69 3.56
CA GLY A 283 -18.70 -12.49 2.86
C GLY A 283 -18.62 -11.56 1.66
N ILE A 284 -17.56 -10.74 1.56
CA ILE A 284 -17.43 -9.70 0.52
C ILE A 284 -16.29 -9.96 -0.47
N LEU A 285 -15.24 -10.66 -0.07
CA LEU A 285 -14.04 -10.89 -0.90
C LEU A 285 -14.05 -12.26 -1.60
N ALA A 286 -14.96 -13.16 -1.23
CA ALA A 286 -15.09 -14.51 -1.78
C ALA A 286 -15.95 -14.56 -3.06
#